data_AF-A0A9X2DQ14-F1
#
_entry.id   AF-A0A9X2DQ14-F1
#
_cell.length_a   1.000
_cell.length_b   1.000
_cell.length_c   1.000
_cell.angle_alpha   90.00
_cell.angle_beta   90.00
_cell.angle_gamma   90.00
#
_symmetry.space_group_name_H-M   'P 1'
#
loop_
_entity.id
_entity.type
_entity.pdbx_description
1 polymer ?
#
loop_
_entity_poly.entity_id
_entity_poly.type
_entity_poly.pdbx_seq_one_letter_code
_entity_poly.pdbx_strand_id
1 'polypeptide(L)'
;MKRGREERREHIQMQQYKVIFSLVNGEKETAYFTENPISRVNDWLERNDCVWVRLEDMRLNLQHVVSIQVGKLAEANERPEEEEVVEWL
;
A
#
# COMPACT_ATOMS: atom_id res chain seq x y z
N MET A 1 9.48 41.82 19.11
CA MET A 1 8.96 41.19 17.88
C MET A 1 10.03 40.28 17.29
N LYS A 2 9.87 38.96 17.42
CA LYS A 2 10.60 37.98 16.61
C LYS A 2 9.59 36.92 16.20
N ARG A 3 9.07 37.03 14.98
CA ARG A 3 8.22 36.00 14.36
C ARG A 3 9.15 34.89 13.90
N GLY A 4 9.31 33.86 14.72
CA GLY A 4 9.85 32.57 14.28
C GLY A 4 8.76 31.86 13.51
N ARG A 5 8.68 32.10 12.20
CA ARG A 5 8.03 31.17 11.27
C ARG A 5 8.97 29.99 11.13
N GLU A 6 8.79 28.98 11.96
CA GLU A 6 9.43 27.70 11.75
C GLU A 6 8.44 26.88 10.91
N GLU A 7 8.65 26.96 9.61
CA GLU A 7 7.96 26.16 8.60
C GLU A 7 8.31 24.69 8.81
N ARG A 8 7.65 24.02 9.76
CA ARG A 8 7.59 22.55 9.77
C ARG A 8 6.59 22.10 8.71
N ARG A 9 6.98 22.24 7.45
CA ARG A 9 6.42 21.43 6.37
C ARG A 9 7.35 20.24 6.19
N GLU A 10 7.26 19.30 7.11
CA GLU A 10 7.71 17.95 6.80
C GLU A 10 6.79 17.47 5.68
N HIS A 11 7.34 17.42 4.46
CA HIS A 11 6.73 16.79 3.31
C HIS A 11 6.64 15.27 3.59
N ILE A 12 5.73 14.87 4.45
CA ILE A 12 5.29 13.48 4.57
C ILE A 12 4.08 13.31 3.68
N GLN A 13 4.30 13.47 2.39
CA GLN A 13 3.41 12.92 1.38
C GLN A 13 4.39 12.33 0.39
N MET A 14 4.45 11.01 0.29
CA MET A 14 3.85 10.49 -0.92
C MET A 14 3.20 9.12 -0.77
N GLN A 15 3.54 8.29 0.22
CA GLN A 15 2.92 6.96 0.34
C GLN A 15 1.63 7.04 1.15
N GLN A 16 0.49 6.91 0.46
CA GLN A 16 -0.85 7.03 1.03
C GLN A 16 -1.57 5.69 1.14
N TYR A 17 -1.08 4.65 0.45
CA TYR A 17 -1.70 3.35 0.42
C TYR A 17 -0.66 2.27 0.63
N LYS A 18 -1.06 1.24 1.38
CA LYS A 18 -0.29 0.03 1.65
C LYS A 18 -1.08 -1.14 1.10
N VAL A 19 -0.44 -1.94 0.26
CA VAL A 19 -0.98 -3.21 -0.23
C VAL A 19 -0.20 -4.33 0.42
N ILE A 20 -0.90 -5.28 1.04
CA ILE A 20 -0.33 -6.45 1.70
C ILE A 20 -0.74 -7.68 0.90
N PHE A 21 0.25 -8.43 0.42
CA PHE A 21 0.05 -9.71 -0.25
C PHE A 21 0.37 -10.82 0.74
N SER A 22 -0.60 -11.67 1.06
CA SER A 22 -0.35 -12.86 1.87
C SER A 22 -0.07 -14.04 0.95
N LEU A 23 1.08 -14.69 1.12
CA LEU A 23 1.52 -15.78 0.28
C LEU A 23 1.10 -17.15 0.82
N VAL A 24 1.02 -18.16 -0.06
CA VAL A 24 0.66 -19.55 0.28
C VAL A 24 1.61 -20.20 1.27
N ASN A 25 2.85 -19.72 1.37
CA ASN A 25 3.86 -20.17 2.33
C ASN A 25 3.74 -19.49 3.70
N GLY A 26 2.77 -18.58 3.88
CA GLY A 26 2.55 -17.82 5.11
C GLY A 26 3.37 -16.52 5.20
N GLU A 27 4.23 -16.23 4.23
CA GLU A 27 4.96 -14.96 4.16
C GLU A 27 4.01 -13.83 3.74
N LYS A 28 4.40 -12.59 4.08
CA LYS A 28 3.66 -11.39 3.71
C LYS A 28 4.59 -10.41 3.02
N GLU A 29 4.17 -9.96 1.85
CA GLU A 29 4.87 -8.92 1.10
C GLU A 29 4.07 -7.63 1.15
N THR A 30 4.75 -6.50 1.31
CA THR A 30 4.09 -5.19 1.33
C THR A 30 4.61 -4.29 0.23
N ALA A 31 3.68 -3.64 -0.46
CA ALA A 31 3.96 -2.61 -1.44
C ALA A 31 3.28 -1.31 -1.06
N TYR A 32 3.93 -0.20 -1.35
CA TYR A 32 3.44 1.13 -1.02
C TYR A 32 3.12 1.91 -2.29
N PHE A 33 2.04 2.68 -2.24
CA PHE A 33 1.56 3.43 -3.39
C PHE A 33 1.22 4.87 -2.99
N THR A 34 1.47 5.77 -3.94
CA THR A 34 1.14 7.19 -3.81
C THR A 34 -0.24 7.54 -4.30
N GLU A 35 -0.87 6.62 -5.02
CA GLU A 35 -2.21 6.71 -5.58
C GLU A 35 -3.02 5.50 -5.14
N ASN A 36 -4.35 5.59 -5.22
CA ASN A 36 -5.24 4.48 -4.87
C ASN A 36 -4.94 3.24 -5.73
N PRO A 37 -4.43 2.14 -5.16
CA PRO A 37 -4.00 0.98 -5.94
C PRO A 37 -5.16 0.04 -6.31
N ILE A 38 -6.40 0.32 -5.89
CA ILE A 38 -7.56 -0.59 -6.10
C ILE A 38 -7.75 -0.93 -7.58
N SER A 39 -7.71 0.05 -8.49
CA SER A 39 -7.86 -0.24 -9.93
C SER A 39 -6.77 -1.19 -10.44
N ARG A 40 -5.54 -1.03 -9.95
CA ARG A 40 -4.41 -1.88 -10.33
C ARG A 40 -4.52 -3.28 -9.72
N VAL A 41 -5.02 -3.37 -8.49
CA VAL A 41 -5.32 -4.65 -7.83
C VAL A 41 -6.43 -5.40 -8.57
N ASN A 42 -7.49 -4.70 -8.99
CA ASN A 42 -8.55 -5.30 -9.80
C ASN A 42 -8.02 -5.79 -11.16
N ASP A 43 -7.20 -5.00 -11.84
CA ASP A 43 -6.52 -5.44 -13.07
C ASP A 43 -5.68 -6.71 -12.87
N TRP A 44 -5.11 -6.90 -11.68
CA TRP A 44 -4.34 -8.09 -11.32
C TRP A 44 -5.23 -9.30 -11.06
N LEU A 45 -6.35 -9.11 -10.35
CA LEU A 45 -7.32 -10.15 -10.04
C LEU A 45 -8.08 -10.64 -11.28
N GLU A 46 -8.36 -9.75 -12.23
CA GLU A 46 -9.02 -10.11 -13.49
C GLU A 46 -8.12 -10.94 -14.42
N ARG A 47 -6.80 -10.91 -14.22
CA ARG A 47 -5.85 -11.67 -15.03
C ARG A 47 -5.68 -13.08 -14.45
N ASN A 48 -6.34 -14.04 -15.09
CA ASN A 48 -6.38 -15.46 -14.70
C ASN A 48 -5.07 -16.27 -14.88
N ASP A 49 -4.02 -15.72 -15.48
CA ASP A 49 -2.86 -16.48 -15.96
C ASP A 49 -1.54 -16.05 -15.33
N CYS A 50 -0.96 -16.86 -14.43
CA CYS A 50 0.45 -16.83 -14.01
C CYS A 50 1.12 -15.43 -13.98
N VAL A 51 0.43 -14.42 -13.45
CA VAL A 51 0.89 -13.04 -13.62
C VAL A 51 1.98 -12.74 -12.62
N TRP A 52 3.15 -12.41 -13.15
CA TRP A 52 4.20 -11.73 -12.39
C TRP A 52 3.91 -10.25 -12.38
N VAL A 53 3.59 -9.70 -11.22
CA VAL A 53 3.46 -8.26 -11.03
C VAL A 53 4.80 -7.69 -10.59
N ARG A 54 5.13 -6.51 -11.12
CA ARG A 54 6.29 -5.75 -10.69
C ARG A 54 5.87 -4.75 -9.62
N LEU A 55 6.45 -4.89 -8.45
CA LEU A 55 6.39 -3.93 -7.35
C LEU A 55 7.69 -3.10 -7.37
N GLU A 56 7.78 -2.09 -6.51
CA GLU A 56 8.91 -1.13 -6.51
C GLU A 56 10.26 -1.85 -6.40
N ASP A 57 10.40 -2.76 -5.42
CA ASP A 57 11.65 -3.46 -5.12
C ASP A 57 11.62 -4.97 -5.44
N MET A 58 10.51 -5.50 -5.94
CA MET A 58 10.35 -6.95 -6.14
C MET A 58 9.45 -7.32 -7.32
N ARG A 59 9.50 -8.61 -7.69
CA ARG A 59 8.51 -9.23 -8.59
C ARG A 59 7.76 -10.30 -7.82
N LEU A 60 6.43 -10.23 -7.87
CA LEU A 60 5.55 -11.13 -7.15
C LEU A 60 4.75 -11.97 -8.14
N ASN A 61 4.74 -13.30 -7.96
CA ASN A 61 3.86 -14.17 -8.71
C ASN A 61 2.50 -14.27 -8.00
N LEU A 62 1.44 -13.78 -8.64
CA LEU A 62 0.10 -13.77 -8.06
C LEU A 62 -0.48 -15.17 -7.82
N GLN A 63 0.03 -16.22 -8.47
CA GLN A 63 -0.40 -17.60 -8.16
C GLN A 63 -0.05 -18.05 -6.75
N HIS A 64 0.96 -17.43 -6.15
CA HIS A 64 1.38 -17.73 -4.79
C HIS A 64 0.71 -16.79 -3.79
N VAL A 65 -0.14 -15.86 -4.23
CA VAL A 65 -0.87 -14.93 -3.37
C VAL A 65 -2.23 -15.54 -3.03
N VAL A 66 -2.51 -15.64 -1.74
CA VAL A 66 -3.79 -16.13 -1.18
C VAL A 66 -4.78 -14.99 -1.00
N SER A 67 -4.30 -13.80 -0.63
CA SER A 67 -5.14 -12.62 -0.43
C SER A 67 -4.36 -11.33 -0.65
N ILE A 68 -5.08 -10.30 -1.07
CA ILE A 68 -4.56 -8.94 -1.24
C ILE A 68 -5.37 -8.01 -0.34
N GLN A 69 -4.69 -7.28 0.53
CA GLN A 69 -5.31 -6.29 1.41
C GLN A 69 -4.86 -4.89 1.01
N VAL A 70 -5.79 -3.96 0.88
CA VAL A 70 -5.47 -2.55 0.62
C VAL A 70 -5.84 -1.73 1.85
N GLY A 71 -4.85 -1.10 2.46
CA GLY A 71 -5.01 -0.17 3.57
C GLY A 71 -4.64 1.24 3.14
N LYS A 72 -5.35 2.23 3.67
CA LYS A 72 -4.95 3.64 3.56
C LYS A 72 -4.00 3.95 4.71
N LEU A 73 -2.83 4.50 4.41
CA LEU A 73 -1.93 5.01 5.43
C LEU A 73 -2.50 6.32 5.95
N ALA A 74 -2.76 6.39 7.25
CA ALA A 74 -3.10 7.64 7.91
C ALA A 74 -1.97 8.66 7.67
N GLU A 75 -2.33 9.90 7.35
CA GLU A 75 -1.35 10.97 7.28
C GLU A 75 -0.64 11.05 8.65
N ALA A 76 0.66 11.36 8.67
CA ALA A 76 1.50 11.34 9.88
C ALA A 76 1.04 12.26 11.04
N ASN A 77 -0.11 12.94 10.91
CA ASN A 77 -0.77 13.73 11.93
C ASN A 77 -1.96 13.03 12.60
N GLU A 78 -2.36 11.84 12.15
CA GLU A 78 -3.43 11.07 12.76
C GLU A 78 -2.84 9.84 13.47
N ARG A 79 -3.38 9.56 14.65
CA ARG A 79 -2.81 8.66 15.64
C ARG A 79 -2.50 7.28 15.03
N PRO A 80 -1.43 6.59 15.48
CA PRO A 80 -0.96 5.32 14.93
C PRO A 80 -1.90 4.11 15.15
N GLU A 81 -3.16 4.33 15.52
CA GLU A 81 -4.07 3.27 15.99
C GLU A 81 -5.23 2.95 15.04
N GLU A 82 -5.38 3.65 13.91
CA GLU A 82 -6.45 3.37 12.95
C GLU A 82 -5.88 3.11 11.55
N GLU A 83 -5.33 1.89 11.35
CA GLU A 83 -5.19 1.33 9.99
C GLU A 83 -6.62 1.07 9.46
N GLU A 84 -7.19 2.01 8.72
CA GLU A 84 -8.41 1.78 7.95
C GLU A 84 -8.09 0.77 6.84
N VAL A 85 -8.45 -0.49 7.07
CA VAL A 85 -8.47 -1.53 6.03
C VAL A 85 -9.66 -1.26 5.14
N VAL A 86 -9.40 -0.76 3.93
CA VAL A 86 -10.43 -0.27 3.01
C VAL A 86 -11.12 -1.41 2.29
N GLU A 87 -10.43 -2.53 2.01
CA GLU A 87 -11.05 -3.63 1.26
C GLU A 87 -10.30 -4.96 1.43
N TRP A 88 -11.07 -6.04 1.48
CA TRP A 88 -10.61 -7.43 1.38
C TRP A 88 -11.05 -7.97 0.02
N LEU A 89 -10.07 -8.30 -0.85
CA LEU A 89 -10.32 -8.89 -2.16
C LEU A 89 -9.58 -10.24 -2.27
#